data_AF-A0A7X9PKW8-F1
#
_entry.id   AF-A0A7X9PKW8-F1
#
_cell.length_a   1.000
_cell.length_b   1.000
_cell.length_c   1.000
_cell.angle_alpha   90.00
_cell.angle_beta   90.00
_cell.angle_gamma   90.00
#
_symmetry.space_group_name_H-M   'P 1'
#
loop_
_entity.id
_entity.type
_entity.pdbx_description
1 polymer ?
#
loop_
_entity_poly.entity_id
_entity_poly.type
_entity_poly.pdbx_seq_one_letter_code
_entity_poly.pdbx_strand_id
1 'polypeptide(L)'
;MKIISCAPDLSTDRMYCPSTNEIIFAPDYEMINGKASAVIAYWHSEVFNTPEIKDATLQKEWKKYYKKWERLSEDLNDFEIVKNFLKTYTNPNWVVYECTFTEMACGPISESIYLVVNADTIVEVDPNHDHDENPNNDW
;
A
#
# COMPACT_ATOMS: atom_id res chain seq x y z
N MET A 1 -13.00 6.07 4.41
CA MET A 1 -12.63 4.64 4.54
C MET A 1 -11.78 4.48 5.80
N LYS A 2 -11.62 3.26 6.34
CA LYS A 2 -10.66 3.03 7.43
C LYS A 2 -9.24 3.11 6.87
N ILE A 3 -8.36 3.89 7.49
CA ILE A 3 -6.94 3.94 7.18
C ILE A 3 -6.19 3.17 8.28
N ILE A 4 -5.34 2.23 7.89
CA ILE A 4 -4.52 1.41 8.77
C ILE A 4 -3.06 1.73 8.43
N SER A 5 -2.33 2.31 9.38
CA SER A 5 -0.89 2.53 9.24
C SER A 5 -0.14 1.24 9.56
N CYS A 6 0.88 0.96 8.76
CA CYS A 6 1.50 -0.35 8.65
C CYS A 6 3.00 -0.17 8.30
N ALA A 7 3.87 -1.03 8.80
CA ALA A 7 5.28 -1.06 8.44
C ALA A 7 5.69 -2.53 8.31
N PRO A 8 5.35 -3.18 7.18
CA PRO A 8 5.58 -4.60 6.99
C PRO A 8 7.08 -4.87 6.97
N ASP A 9 7.48 -5.96 7.60
CA ASP A 9 8.82 -6.50 7.41
C ASP A 9 8.84 -7.27 6.09
N LEU A 10 9.47 -6.69 5.06
CA LEU A 10 9.56 -7.31 3.74
C LEU A 10 10.36 -8.62 3.72
N SER A 11 10.98 -9.04 4.83
CA SER A 11 11.62 -10.36 4.94
C SER A 11 10.68 -11.45 5.46
N THR A 12 9.58 -11.08 6.13
CA THR A 12 8.70 -12.04 6.83
C THR A 12 7.21 -11.85 6.57
N ASP A 13 6.75 -10.64 6.32
CA ASP A 13 5.32 -10.31 6.17
C ASP A 13 4.83 -10.42 4.73
N ARG A 14 3.55 -10.81 4.59
CA ARG A 14 2.78 -10.71 3.35
C ARG A 14 1.52 -9.89 3.54
N MET A 15 1.01 -9.34 2.43
CA MET A 15 -0.35 -8.82 2.35
C MET A 15 -1.21 -9.73 1.49
N TYR A 16 -2.29 -10.24 2.09
CA TYR A 16 -3.15 -11.25 1.49
C TYR A 16 -4.61 -10.83 1.55
N CYS A 17 -5.34 -11.07 0.46
CA CYS A 17 -6.78 -10.85 0.37
C CYS A 17 -7.53 -12.19 0.33
N PRO A 18 -8.22 -12.60 1.42
CA PRO A 18 -8.94 -13.87 1.48
C PRO A 18 -10.04 -14.01 0.43
N SER A 19 -10.81 -12.95 0.17
CA SER A 19 -11.93 -12.99 -0.78
C SER A 19 -11.51 -13.24 -2.23
N THR A 20 -10.31 -12.81 -2.62
CA THR A 20 -9.78 -13.00 -3.98
C THR A 20 -8.70 -14.08 -4.05
N ASN A 21 -8.23 -14.55 -2.90
CA ASN A 21 -7.09 -15.45 -2.77
C ASN A 21 -5.82 -14.93 -3.47
N GLU A 22 -5.57 -13.63 -3.38
CA GLU A 22 -4.43 -12.97 -4.01
C GLU A 22 -3.44 -12.45 -2.96
N ILE A 23 -2.16 -12.59 -3.27
CA ILE A 23 -1.05 -11.99 -2.53
C ILE A 23 -0.67 -10.69 -3.25
N ILE A 24 -0.64 -9.60 -2.49
CA ILE A 24 -0.32 -8.26 -2.98
C ILE A 24 1.18 -7.99 -2.84
N PHE A 25 1.79 -8.37 -1.72
CA PHE A 25 3.24 -8.47 -1.56
C PHE A 25 3.55 -9.62 -0.61
N ALA A 26 4.76 -10.15 -0.70
CA ALA A 26 5.32 -11.19 0.17
C ALA A 26 6.86 -11.09 0.10
N PRO A 27 7.61 -11.78 0.98
CA PRO A 27 9.06 -11.63 1.04
C PRO A 27 9.81 -11.93 -0.27
N ASP A 28 9.32 -12.91 -1.02
CA ASP A 28 9.92 -13.31 -2.30
C ASP A 28 9.45 -12.45 -3.49
N TYR A 29 8.65 -11.40 -3.26
CA TYR A 29 8.15 -10.54 -4.33
C TYR A 29 9.06 -9.34 -4.49
N GLU A 30 9.60 -9.16 -5.70
CA GLU A 30 10.42 -7.98 -6.03
C GLU A 30 9.62 -6.66 -5.94
N MET A 31 8.31 -6.72 -6.16
CA MET A 31 7.43 -5.54 -6.19
C MET A 31 6.01 -5.90 -5.76
N ILE A 32 5.25 -4.88 -5.36
CA ILE A 32 3.81 -4.98 -5.14
C ILE A 32 3.11 -5.45 -6.43
N ASN A 33 2.28 -6.47 -6.29
CA ASN A 33 1.40 -6.96 -7.34
C ASN A 33 0.22 -6.00 -7.54
N GLY A 34 0.49 -4.87 -8.20
CA GLY A 34 -0.53 -3.89 -8.57
C GLY A 34 -1.63 -4.44 -9.49
N LYS A 35 -1.44 -5.62 -10.11
CA LYS A 35 -2.44 -6.27 -10.97
C LYS A 35 -3.49 -7.05 -10.19
N ALA A 36 -3.24 -7.42 -8.93
CA ALA A 36 -4.20 -8.14 -8.09
C ALA A 36 -5.58 -7.47 -8.09
N SER A 37 -6.64 -8.24 -8.30
CA SER A 37 -8.01 -7.74 -8.30
C SER A 37 -8.42 -7.10 -6.97
N ALA A 38 -7.81 -7.54 -5.86
CA ALA A 38 -7.94 -6.93 -4.54
C ALA A 38 -7.43 -5.48 -4.47
N VAL A 39 -6.50 -5.08 -5.35
CA VAL A 39 -5.93 -3.72 -5.39
C VAL A 39 -6.82 -2.83 -6.23
N ILE A 40 -7.39 -1.81 -5.59
CA ILE A 40 -8.28 -0.82 -6.19
C ILE A 40 -7.49 0.39 -6.68
N ALA A 41 -6.53 0.84 -5.88
CA ALA A 41 -5.68 1.96 -6.19
C ALA A 41 -4.40 1.97 -5.35
N TYR A 42 -3.35 2.63 -5.82
CA TYR A 42 -2.22 3.00 -4.97
C TYR A 42 -1.57 4.33 -5.36
N TRP A 43 -0.96 4.96 -4.36
CA TRP A 43 -0.17 6.19 -4.48
C TRP A 43 1.22 5.93 -3.89
N HIS A 44 2.25 6.25 -4.67
CA HIS A 44 3.64 6.26 -4.23
C HIS A 44 3.96 7.64 -3.65
N SER A 45 4.76 7.72 -2.58
CA SER A 45 5.16 9.01 -2.01
C SER A 45 5.93 9.89 -2.99
N GLU A 46 6.67 9.28 -3.92
CA GLU A 46 7.46 10.00 -4.94
C GLU A 46 6.63 10.46 -6.15
N VAL A 47 5.52 9.76 -6.45
CA VAL A 47 4.71 9.97 -7.66
C VAL A 47 3.23 9.87 -7.32
N PHE A 48 2.73 10.86 -6.59
CA PHE A 48 1.35 10.91 -6.10
C PHE A 48 0.35 11.53 -7.11
N ASN A 49 0.83 12.32 -8.07
CA ASN A 49 0.00 13.02 -9.06
C ASN A 49 -0.49 12.10 -10.20
N THR A 50 0.21 10.99 -10.44
CA THR A 50 -0.18 9.95 -11.40
C THR A 50 -0.38 8.59 -10.71
N PRO A 51 -1.36 8.47 -9.79
CA PRO A 51 -1.59 7.21 -9.11
C PRO A 51 -2.16 6.16 -10.04
N GLU A 52 -1.94 4.90 -9.68
CA GLU A 52 -2.65 3.80 -10.32
C GLU A 52 -4.01 3.62 -9.64
N ILE A 53 -5.09 3.84 -10.39
CA ILE A 53 -6.46 3.71 -9.89
C ILE A 53 -7.27 2.90 -10.90
N LYS A 54 -7.76 1.73 -10.48
CA LYS A 54 -8.59 0.85 -11.31
C LYS A 54 -10.07 1.23 -11.27
N ASP A 55 -10.56 1.71 -10.13
CA ASP A 55 -11.95 2.16 -10.01
C ASP A 55 -12.18 3.51 -10.70
N ALA A 56 -13.05 3.53 -11.70
CA ALA A 56 -13.29 4.71 -12.52
C ALA A 56 -13.92 5.88 -11.71
N THR A 57 -14.73 5.58 -10.70
CA THR A 57 -15.35 6.61 -9.85
C THR A 57 -14.30 7.25 -8.94
N LEU A 58 -13.48 6.44 -8.28
CA LEU A 58 -12.36 6.90 -7.46
C LEU A 58 -11.38 7.72 -8.29
N GLN A 59 -11.05 7.27 -9.51
CA GLN A 59 -10.16 7.99 -10.41
C GLN A 59 -10.71 9.37 -10.79
N LYS A 60 -12.02 9.44 -11.09
CA LYS A 60 -12.70 10.70 -11.41
C LYS A 60 -12.69 11.67 -10.22
N GLU A 61 -13.00 11.18 -9.02
CA GLU A 61 -13.01 12.01 -7.81
C GLU A 61 -11.60 12.46 -7.43
N TRP A 62 -10.58 11.59 -7.58
CA TRP A 62 -9.18 11.98 -7.40
C TRP A 62 -8.78 13.11 -8.35
N LYS A 63 -9.04 12.97 -9.66
CA LYS A 63 -8.71 14.01 -10.65
C LYS A 63 -9.37 15.36 -10.31
N LYS A 64 -10.62 15.33 -9.83
CA LYS A 64 -11.35 16.53 -9.41
C LYS A 64 -10.76 17.15 -8.16
N TYR A 65 -10.42 16.32 -7.17
CA TYR A 65 -9.80 16.75 -5.92
C TYR A 65 -8.42 17.37 -6.17
N TYR A 66 -7.56 16.64 -6.89
CA TYR A 66 -6.19 17.06 -7.22
C TYR A 66 -6.17 18.38 -8.00
N LYS A 67 -7.00 18.53 -9.03
CA LYS A 67 -7.12 19.79 -9.80
C LYS A 67 -7.57 20.98 -8.96
N LYS A 68 -8.39 20.74 -7.93
CA LYS A 68 -8.77 21.80 -6.98
C LYS A 68 -7.58 22.17 -6.10
N TRP A 69 -6.83 21.18 -5.62
CA TRP A 69 -5.67 21.39 -4.77
C TRP A 69 -4.52 22.10 -5.49
N GLU A 70 -4.20 21.70 -6.73
CA GLU A 70 -3.17 22.32 -7.60
C GLU A 70 -3.36 23.84 -7.76
N ARG A 71 -4.59 24.32 -7.56
CA ARG A 71 -4.95 25.75 -7.67
C ARG A 71 -4.86 26.51 -6.33
N LEU A 72 -4.71 25.82 -5.20
CA LEU A 72 -4.98 26.36 -3.86
C LEU A 72 -3.80 26.34 -2.88
N SER A 73 -2.69 25.64 -3.15
CA SER A 73 -1.67 25.46 -2.09
C SER A 73 -0.24 25.29 -2.61
N GLU A 74 0.69 25.97 -1.91
CA GLU A 74 2.15 25.80 -1.95
C GLU A 74 2.70 25.12 -0.67
N ASP A 75 1.85 24.68 0.28
CA ASP A 75 2.26 24.44 1.68
C ASP A 75 1.97 23.04 2.26
N LEU A 76 1.25 22.16 1.57
CA LEU A 76 1.01 20.79 2.05
C LEU A 76 1.98 19.80 1.39
N ASN A 77 2.54 18.89 2.20
CA ASN A 77 3.25 17.74 1.67
C ASN A 77 2.30 16.92 0.81
N ASP A 78 2.76 16.60 -0.39
CA ASP A 78 2.08 15.81 -1.41
C ASP A 78 1.39 14.54 -0.88
N PHE A 79 2.02 13.86 0.08
CA PHE A 79 1.46 12.64 0.67
C PHE A 79 0.28 12.92 1.63
N GLU A 80 0.24 14.09 2.28
CA GLU A 80 -0.89 14.51 3.13
C GLU A 80 -2.13 14.85 2.29
N ILE A 81 -1.93 15.28 1.04
CA ILE A 81 -3.03 15.51 0.09
C ILE A 81 -3.79 14.22 -0.17
N VAL A 82 -3.05 13.12 -0.41
CA VAL A 82 -3.62 11.79 -0.64
C VAL A 82 -4.38 11.34 0.60
N LYS A 83 -3.78 11.48 1.79
CA LYS A 83 -4.42 11.15 3.07
C LYS A 83 -5.75 11.88 3.24
N ASN A 84 -5.76 13.18 2.97
CA ASN A 84 -6.95 14.02 3.09
C ASN A 84 -8.03 13.63 2.10
N PHE A 85 -7.67 13.33 0.84
CA PHE A 85 -8.60 12.79 -0.14
C PHE A 85 -9.24 11.48 0.35
N LEU A 86 -8.43 10.51 0.76
CA LEU A 86 -8.90 9.19 1.18
C LEU A 86 -9.77 9.23 2.46
N LYS A 87 -9.53 10.19 3.35
CA LYS A 87 -10.42 10.46 4.51
C LYS A 87 -11.80 10.95 4.09
N THR A 88 -11.90 11.74 3.02
CA THR A 88 -13.19 12.25 2.52
C THR A 88 -13.98 11.23 1.71
N TYR A 89 -13.31 10.21 1.17
CA TYR A 89 -13.95 9.17 0.37
C TYR A 89 -14.39 8.00 1.26
N THR A 90 -15.66 7.59 1.14
CA THR A 90 -16.22 6.50 1.96
C THR A 90 -16.71 5.37 1.08
N ASN A 91 -16.14 4.18 1.30
CA ASN A 91 -16.60 2.92 0.75
C ASN A 91 -16.40 1.83 1.82
N PRO A 92 -17.46 1.18 2.33
CA PRO A 92 -17.33 0.17 3.38
C PRO A 92 -16.66 -1.13 2.89
N ASN A 93 -16.60 -1.35 1.58
CA ASN A 93 -15.99 -2.54 1.00
C ASN A 93 -14.48 -2.41 0.80
N TRP A 94 -13.91 -1.23 1.12
CA TRP A 94 -12.50 -0.95 0.95
C TRP A 94 -11.84 -0.53 2.27
N VAL A 95 -10.56 -0.89 2.40
CA VAL A 95 -9.65 -0.42 3.44
C VAL A 95 -8.44 0.23 2.79
N VAL A 96 -7.87 1.22 3.47
CA VAL A 96 -6.64 1.88 3.04
C VAL A 96 -5.52 1.43 3.97
N TYR A 97 -4.44 0.94 3.39
CA TYR A 97 -3.17 0.72 4.07
C TYR A 97 -2.22 1.87 3.76
N GLU A 98 -1.72 2.53 4.81
CA GLU A 98 -0.61 3.47 4.76
C GLU A 98 0.63 2.68 5.18
N CYS A 99 1.35 2.10 4.21
CA CYS A 99 2.48 1.24 4.50
C CYS A 99 3.80 1.97 4.24
N THR A 100 4.71 1.89 5.20
CA THR A 100 6.07 2.38 5.07
C THR A 100 7.02 1.19 4.93
N PHE A 101 7.69 1.10 3.79
CA PHE A 101 8.74 0.11 3.54
C PHE A 101 10.08 0.72 3.85
N THR A 102 10.96 -0.03 4.51
CA THR A 102 12.32 0.39 4.79
C THR A 102 13.28 -0.57 4.13
N GLU A 103 14.04 -0.06 3.16
CA GLU A 103 15.05 -0.82 2.45
C GLU A 103 16.46 -0.34 2.81
N MET A 104 17.42 -1.25 2.69
CA MET A 104 18.84 -0.97 2.83
C MET A 104 19.48 -1.00 1.45
N ALA A 105 19.59 0.17 0.81
CA ALA A 105 20.39 0.36 -0.39
C ALA A 105 21.73 1.02 -0.02
N CYS A 106 21.92 2.31 -0.35
CA CYS A 106 23.07 3.13 0.03
C CYS A 106 22.85 3.93 1.33
N GLY A 107 22.08 3.37 2.25
CA GLY A 107 21.53 4.04 3.44
C GLY A 107 20.06 3.63 3.63
N PRO A 108 19.44 3.94 4.79
CA PRO A 108 18.03 3.65 5.00
C PRO A 108 17.20 4.51 4.03
N ILE A 109 16.52 3.84 3.09
CA ILE A 109 15.49 4.46 2.25
C ILE A 109 14.16 4.02 2.82
N SER A 110 13.33 4.99 3.20
CA SER A 110 11.95 4.73 3.61
C SER A 110 11.03 5.27 2.55
N GLU A 111 10.16 4.40 2.06
CA GLU A 111 9.17 4.75 1.07
C GLU A 111 7.78 4.50 1.63
N SER A 112 6.84 5.41 1.40
CA SER A 112 5.48 5.28 1.92
C SER A 112 4.49 5.22 0.78
N ILE A 113 3.57 4.26 0.89
CA ILE A 113 2.49 4.09 -0.07
C ILE A 113 1.13 4.19 0.63
N TYR A 114 0.15 4.71 -0.10
CA TYR A 114 -1.25 4.45 0.21
C TYR A 114 -1.77 3.39 -0.74
N LEU A 115 -2.27 2.29 -0.21
CA LEU A 115 -2.85 1.18 -0.97
C LEU A 115 -4.33 1.03 -0.58
N VAL A 116 -5.21 1.16 -1.57
CA VAL A 116 -6.66 0.93 -1.40
C VAL A 116 -6.95 -0.48 -1.87
N VAL A 117 -7.47 -1.30 -0.96
CA VAL A 117 -7.73 -2.73 -1.18
C VAL A 117 -9.11 -3.15 -0.67
N ASN A 118 -9.53 -4.36 -1.02
CA ASN A 118 -10.73 -4.96 -0.42
C ASN A 118 -10.65 -5.01 1.10
N ALA A 119 -11.77 -4.74 1.77
CA ALA A 119 -11.82 -4.54 3.23
C ALA A 119 -11.41 -5.76 4.08
N ASP A 120 -11.40 -6.96 3.50
CA ASP A 120 -10.96 -8.20 4.16
C ASP A 120 -9.47 -8.51 3.94
N THR A 121 -8.75 -7.68 3.19
CA THR A 121 -7.29 -7.78 3.05
C THR A 121 -6.61 -7.60 4.41
N ILE A 122 -5.59 -8.42 4.66
CA ILE A 122 -4.81 -8.43 5.89
C ILE A 122 -3.30 -8.36 5.59
N VAL A 123 -2.54 -7.92 6.60
CA VAL A 123 -1.08 -8.07 6.65
C VAL A 123 -0.79 -9.08 7.77
N GLU A 124 0.00 -10.09 7.48
CA GLU A 124 0.35 -11.19 8.38
C GLU A 124 1.75 -11.72 8.05
N VAL A 125 2.35 -12.46 8.98
CA VAL A 125 3.57 -13.22 8.69
C VAL A 125 3.26 -14.23 7.58
N ASP A 126 4.10 -14.29 6.55
CA ASP A 126 3.91 -15.24 5.46
C ASP A 126 4.02 -16.66 6.01
N PRO A 127 2.97 -17.50 5.91
CA PRO A 127 3.02 -18.89 6.34
C PRO A 127 4.00 -19.74 5.53
N ASN A 128 4.45 -19.26 4.37
CA ASN A 128 5.50 -19.91 3.56
C ASN A 128 6.90 -19.37 3.89
N HIS A 129 7.02 -18.42 4.81
CA HIS A 129 8.33 -18.05 5.33
C HIS A 129 8.86 -19.23 6.15
N ASP A 130 9.66 -20.08 5.50
CA ASP A 130 10.31 -21.21 6.13
C ASP A 130 11.14 -20.68 7.32
N HIS A 131 10.85 -21.21 8.51
CA HIS A 131 11.73 -21.13 9.67
C HIS A 131 13.01 -21.95 9.40
N ASP A 132 13.81 -21.57 8.41
CA ASP A 132 15.11 -22.17 8.11
C ASP A 132 16.21 -21.66 9.06
N GLU A 133 15.86 -21.42 10.33
CA GLU A 133 16.81 -21.38 11.43
C GLU A 133 16.69 -22.67 12.23
N ASN A 134 17.24 -23.77 11.68
CA ASN A 134 17.71 -24.86 12.52
C ASN A 134 19.23 -24.65 12.76
N PRO A 135 19.65 -24.03 13.88
CA PRO A 135 21.07 -23.83 14.17
C PRO A 135 21.82 -25.12 14.55
N ASN A 136 21.17 -26.29 14.53
CA ASN A 136 21.78 -27.57 14.87
C ASN A 136 22.33 -28.29 13.62
N ASN A 137 23.33 -27.70 12.98
CA ASN A 137 24.26 -28.45 12.13
C ASN A 137 25.63 -28.51 12.84
N ASP A 138 25.66 -29.24 13.96
CA ASP A 138 26.89 -29.88 14.44
C ASP A 138 27.05 -31.19 13.66
N TRP A 139 27.96 -31.20 12.68
CA TRP A 139 28.64 -32.39 12.18
C TRP A 139 30.10 -32.06 11.86
#